data_AF-A0A1I4ZS75-F1
#
_entry.id   AF-A0A1I4ZS75-F1
#
_cell.length_a   1.000
_cell.length_b   1.000
_cell.length_c   1.000
_cell.angle_alpha   90.00
_cell.angle_beta   90.00
_cell.angle_gamma   90.00
#
_symmetry.space_group_name_H-M   'P 1'
#
loop_
_entity.id
_entity.type
_entity.pdbx_description
1 polymer ?
#
loop_
_entity_poly.entity_id
_entity_poly.type
_entity_poly.pdbx_seq_one_letter_code
_entity_poly.pdbx_strand_id
1 'polypeptide(L)' 'MYCSTCGDERVFEQPPCPDGHGEECPERACADCGTAILVGLPPVIAPAPVRVAGAGRARDRATTVRAVA' A
#
# COMPACT_ATOMS: atom_id res chain seq x y z
N MET A 1 16.34 4.33 -16.17
CA MET A 1 15.47 3.79 -15.10
C MET A 1 15.21 2.33 -15.42
N TYR A 2 15.04 1.46 -14.41
CA TYR A 2 14.84 0.03 -14.67
C TYR A 2 13.40 -0.27 -15.10
N CYS A 3 13.22 -1.00 -16.19
CA CYS A 3 11.92 -1.51 -16.64
C CYS A 3 11.79 -2.99 -16.28
N SER A 4 10.89 -3.33 -15.38
CA SER A 4 10.65 -4.73 -14.96
C SER A 4 10.13 -5.62 -16.09
N THR A 5 9.43 -5.05 -17.06
CA THR A 5 8.93 -5.79 -18.23
C THR A 5 10.03 -6.12 -19.23
N CYS A 6 10.97 -5.20 -19.48
CA CYS A 6 12.11 -5.43 -20.38
C CYS A 6 13.24 -6.21 -19.69
N GLY A 7 13.38 -6.07 -18.37
CA GLY A 7 14.41 -6.73 -17.57
C GLY A 7 15.72 -5.95 -17.43
N ASP A 8 15.78 -4.69 -17.83
CA ASP A 8 17.00 -3.87 -17.89
C ASP A 8 16.71 -2.35 -17.76
N GLU A 9 17.76 -1.53 -17.89
CA GLU A 9 17.64 -0.07 -17.87
C GLU A 9 17.15 0.48 -19.22
N ARG A 10 16.12 1.32 -19.17
CA ARG A 10 15.47 1.93 -20.34
C ARG A 10 15.29 3.44 -20.19
N VAL A 11 15.06 4.09 -21.33
CA VAL A 11 14.58 5.47 -21.42
C VAL A 11 13.08 5.47 -21.18
N PHE A 12 12.61 6.46 -20.43
CA PHE A 12 11.19 6.65 -20.20
C PHE A 12 10.79 8.05 -20.63
N GLU A 13 9.69 8.14 -21.36
CA GLU A 13 9.09 9.38 -21.84
C GLU A 13 7.80 9.69 -21.08
N GLN A 14 7.34 10.93 -21.16
CA GLN A 14 6.06 11.33 -20.60
C GLN A 14 5.01 11.28 -21.73
N PRO A 15 4.06 10.33 -21.69
CA PRO A 15 3.03 10.27 -22.71
C PRO A 15 2.06 11.46 -22.58
N PRO A 16 1.28 11.77 -23.63
CA PRO A 16 0.20 12.76 -23.53
C PRO A 16 -0.76 12.42 -22.38
N CYS A 17 -0.90 13.34 -21.43
CA CYS A 17 -1.76 13.16 -20.26
C CYS A 17 -3.10 13.90 -20.43
N PRO A 18 -4.23 13.19 -20.60
CA PRO A 18 -5.55 13.80 -20.76
C PRO A 18 -6.09 14.45 -19.48
N ASP A 19 -5.51 14.11 -18.32
CA ASP A 19 -5.92 14.66 -17.02
C ASP A 19 -5.45 16.11 -16.80
N GLY A 20 -4.69 16.68 -17.74
CA GLY A 20 -4.32 18.10 -17.73
C GLY A 20 -3.11 18.45 -16.87
N HIS A 21 -2.29 17.47 -16.49
CA HIS A 21 -1.10 17.70 -15.67
C HIS A 21 0.11 18.26 -16.46
N GLY A 22 0.07 18.28 -17.79
CA GLY A 22 1.16 18.81 -18.62
C GLY A 22 2.50 18.15 -18.30
N GLU A 23 3.55 18.97 -18.18
CA GLU A 23 4.92 18.55 -17.84
C GLU A 23 5.05 17.97 -16.41
N GLU A 24 4.11 18.29 -15.52
CA GLU A 24 4.07 17.79 -14.14
C GLU A 24 3.36 16.43 -14.02
N CYS A 25 2.92 15.82 -15.13
CA CYS A 25 2.34 14.48 -15.07
C CYS A 25 3.35 13.48 -14.47
N PRO A 26 3.02 12.76 -13.38
CA PRO A 26 3.94 11.82 -12.74
C PRO A 26 4.16 10.55 -13.55
N GLU A 27 3.37 10.33 -14.61
CA GLU A 27 3.50 9.15 -15.46
C GLU A 27 4.76 9.23 -16.33
N ARG A 28 5.48 8.11 -16.39
CA ARG A 28 6.61 7.87 -17.28
C ARG A 28 6.44 6.49 -17.92
N ALA A 29 6.39 6.43 -19.25
CA ALA A 29 6.26 5.20 -20.01
C ALA A 29 7.62 4.79 -20.61
N CYS A 30 7.96 3.50 -20.55
CA CYS A 30 9.14 2.96 -21.22
C CYS A 30 9.02 3.18 -22.72
N ALA A 31 10.01 3.83 -23.34
CA ALA A 31 9.98 4.17 -24.76
C ALA A 31 10.01 2.93 -25.68
N ASP A 32 10.48 1.78 -25.18
CA ASP A 32 10.55 0.54 -25.95
C ASP A 32 9.27 -0.32 -25.84
N CYS A 33 8.74 -0.50 -24.63
CA CYS A 33 7.67 -1.48 -24.37
C CYS A 33 6.35 -0.86 -23.85
N GLY A 34 6.33 0.43 -23.55
CA GLY A 34 5.14 1.15 -23.07
C GLY A 34 4.76 0.92 -21.61
N THR A 35 5.51 0.13 -20.84
CA THR A 35 5.23 -0.06 -19.40
C THR A 35 5.37 1.28 -18.66
N ALA A 36 4.32 1.70 -17.95
CA ALA A 36 4.28 2.96 -17.21
C ALA A 36 4.68 2.79 -15.73
N ILE A 37 5.36 3.81 -15.19
CA ILE A 37 5.68 3.98 -13.77
C ILE A 37 5.31 5.39 -13.33
N LEU A 38 5.12 5.59 -12.02
CA LEU A 38 4.84 6.90 -11.43
C LEU A 38 6.09 7.42 -10.70
N VAL A 39 6.49 8.66 -11.02
CA VAL A 39 7.64 9.34 -10.41
C VAL A 39 7.20 10.62 -9.71
N GLY A 40 7.93 11.02 -8.65
CA GLY A 40 7.70 12.30 -7.96
C GLY A 40 6.46 12.35 -7.05
N LEU A 41 5.73 11.23 -6.88
CA LEU A 41 4.61 11.19 -5.95
C LEU A 41 5.10 11.19 -4.49
N PRO A 42 4.40 11.91 -3.58
CA PRO A 42 4.69 11.82 -2.16
C PRO A 42 4.49 10.37 -1.68
N PRO A 43 5.26 9.91 -0.68
CA PRO A 43 5.07 8.59 -0.12
C PRO A 43 3.64 8.44 0.40
N VAL A 44 2.95 7.38 -0.03
CA VAL A 44 1.63 7.05 0.50
C VAL A 44 1.80 6.56 1.94
N ILE A 45 1.51 7.42 2.91
CA ILE A 45 1.51 7.05 4.32
C ILE A 45 0.18 6.36 4.62
N ALA A 46 0.21 5.04 4.76
CA ALA A 46 -0.94 4.30 5.24
C ALA A 46 -1.25 4.74 6.68
N PRO A 47 -2.54 4.97 7.03
CA PRO A 47 -2.89 5.26 8.42
C PRO A 47 -2.49 4.08 9.30
N ALA A 48 -1.99 4.39 10.50
CA ALA A 48 -1.67 3.35 11.47
C ALA A 48 -2.94 2.52 11.77
N PRO A 49 -2.83 1.18 11.88
CA PRO A 49 -3.97 0.34 12.21
C PRO A 49 -4.52 0.75 13.57
N VAL A 50 -5.80 1.16 13.62
CA VAL A 50 -6.46 1.48 14.88
C VAL A 50 -6.77 0.19 15.62
N ARG A 51 -6.13 -0.02 16.78
CA ARG A 51 -6.48 -1.12 17.67
C ARG A 51 -7.77 -0.76 18.40
N VAL A 52 -8.87 -1.39 18.03
CA VAL A 52 -10.09 -1.34 18.85
C VAL A 52 -9.87 -2.25 20.05
N ALA A 53 -9.83 -1.68 21.26
CA ALA A 53 -9.76 -2.45 22.49
C ALA A 53 -11.06 -3.26 22.61
N GLY A 54 -10.97 -4.58 22.39
CA GLY A 54 -12.09 -5.48 22.64
C GLY A 54 -12.43 -5.48 24.13
N ALA A 55 -13.64 -5.06 24.48
CA ALA A 55 -14.17 -5.26 25.82
C ALA A 55 -14.14 -6.77 26.12
N GLY A 56 -13.22 -7.18 26.99
CA GLY A 56 -13.05 -8.58 27.36
C GLY A 56 -14.37 -9.16 27.85
N ARG A 57 -14.86 -10.20 27.17
CA ARG A 57 -15.97 -11.03 27.63
C ARG A 57 -15.66 -11.54 29.04
N ALA A 58 -16.67 -11.41 29.90
CA ALA A 58 -16.80 -12.00 31.21
C ALA A 58 -16.16 -13.39 31.25
N ARG A 59 -15.09 -13.55 32.04
CA ARG A 59 -14.57 -14.88 32.40
C ARG A 59 -15.37 -15.38 33.59
N ASP A 60 -16.18 -16.37 33.30
CA ASP A 60 -16.68 -17.42 34.18
C ASP A 60 -15.93 -17.55 35.51
N ARG A 61 -16.64 -17.32 36.62
CA ARG A 61 -16.32 -17.94 37.91
C ARG A 61 -17.28 -19.09 38.15
N ALA A 62 -17.10 -20.15 37.37
CA ALA A 62 -17.67 -21.45 37.66
C ALA A 62 -16.87 -22.13 38.79
N THR A 63 -17.56 -22.36 39.90
CA THR A 63 -17.49 -23.55 40.78
C THR A 63 -16.13 -24.06 41.27
N THR A 64 -15.86 -23.86 42.58
CA THR A 64 -15.24 -24.88 43.43
C THR A 64 -15.85 -24.86 44.84
N VAL A 65 -16.97 -25.57 45.04
CA VAL A 65 -17.33 -26.03 46.40
C VAL A 65 -16.58 -27.35 46.63
N ARG A 66 -15.74 -27.41 47.67
CA ARG A 66 -15.12 -28.65 48.14
C ARG A 66 -15.24 -28.80 49.67
N ALA A 67 -16.04 -29.81 50.03
CA ALA A 67 -16.05 -30.72 51.19
C ALA A 67 -15.60 -30.26 52.59
N VAL A 68 -16.44 -30.54 53.59
CA VAL A 68 -16.09 -30.78 54.99
C VAL A 68 -16.25 -32.27 55.30
N ALA A 69 -15.24 -32.82 56.00
CA ALA A 69 -15.20 -34.19 56.53
C ALA A 69 -15.74 -34.23 57.96
#